data_AF-A0A1Q2XB01-F1
#
_entry.id   AF-A0A1Q2XB01-F1
#
_cell.length_a   1.000
_cell.length_b   1.000
_cell.length_c   1.000
_cell.angle_alpha   90.00
_cell.angle_beta   90.00
_cell.angle_gamma   90.00
#
_symmetry.space_group_name_H-M   'P 1'
#
loop_
_entity.id
_entity.type
_entity.pdbx_description
1 polymer ?
#
loop_
_entity_poly.entity_id
_entity_poly.type
_entity_poly.pdbx_seq_one_letter_code
_entity_poly.pdbx_strand_id
1 'polypeptide(L)'
;MDSVPFAEAPLKVSLYFMIMRMRLMFGLVIVVLYMWVSLSSLSYSRSLMLSSGLITLLMVYSLLFYGVTSTAGVLLGWSGMGFVTGLSMFVRCSSVGRVSMLWVMCVSVMSTYMLLVFVSRCSFDIDDLGLFLDVPYCVSSLMYLLVPVLIKSLCFPFSMWLIMAMRGSSYISGLVHSCTVVFGGYYLIALLRLYAVLSSSLFPLLSILMVSSLSLHSCLLLYSSSRKLVLGYGTCISVNASFSLLVWDPSYGLLYGIFQGFLKGYLFSVYGCSSSPIVLAVSMFSLSIPGSLLYRLEAPFSLGFTGHSWLLWLSTLYIYVCMSFTLSKSYDSVNRSVVMNEVSTFILGLGLLLMFVTWSRVEGGALGFA
;
A
#
# COMPACT_ATOMS: atom_id res chain seq x y z
N MET A 1 -4.66 -49.57 16.53
CA MET A 1 -3.30 -49.72 15.96
C MET A 1 -3.50 -49.80 14.46
N ASP A 2 -3.34 -48.75 13.66
CA ASP A 2 -2.51 -47.55 13.81
C ASP A 2 -3.14 -46.37 13.07
N SER A 3 -3.45 -45.30 13.80
CA SER A 3 -3.71 -43.98 13.21
C SER A 3 -2.35 -43.34 12.92
N VAL A 4 -1.94 -43.35 11.66
CA VAL A 4 -0.69 -42.73 11.18
C VAL A 4 -0.69 -41.23 11.53
N PRO A 5 0.13 -40.73 12.48
CA PRO A 5 0.14 -39.33 12.89
C PRO A 5 1.28 -38.52 12.25
N PHE A 6 1.81 -38.93 11.09
CA PHE A 6 3.09 -38.43 10.58
C PHE A 6 3.03 -37.36 9.47
N ALA A 7 1.85 -36.98 8.97
CA ALA A 7 1.75 -36.04 7.84
C ALA A 7 1.48 -34.57 8.20
N GLU A 8 0.98 -34.26 9.40
CA GLU A 8 0.57 -32.88 9.76
C GLU A 8 1.70 -32.01 10.33
N ALA A 9 2.69 -32.60 10.99
CA ALA A 9 3.80 -31.88 11.61
C ALA A 9 4.68 -31.09 10.62
N PRO A 10 5.09 -31.61 9.44
CA PRO A 10 5.97 -30.87 8.54
C PRO A 10 5.30 -29.65 7.91
N LEU A 11 3.98 -29.70 7.70
CA LEU A 11 3.20 -28.64 7.05
C LEU A 11 3.00 -27.43 7.99
N LYS A 12 2.76 -27.68 9.28
CA LYS A 12 2.67 -26.62 10.30
C LYS A 12 3.99 -25.87 10.49
N VAL A 13 5.12 -26.58 10.50
CA VAL A 13 6.45 -25.97 10.63
C VAL A 13 6.81 -25.10 9.42
N SER A 14 6.48 -25.55 8.20
CA SER A 14 6.76 -24.76 6.99
C SER A 14 5.93 -23.48 6.93
N LEU A 15 4.66 -23.54 7.35
CA LEU A 15 3.75 -22.41 7.37
C LEU A 15 4.18 -21.36 8.41
N TYR A 16 4.52 -21.80 9.62
CA TYR A 16 5.03 -20.93 10.68
C TYR A 16 6.29 -20.17 10.24
N PHE A 17 7.24 -20.86 9.59
CA PHE A 17 8.44 -20.23 9.05
C PHE A 17 8.12 -19.17 7.99
N MET A 18 7.13 -19.42 7.13
CA MET A 18 6.73 -18.46 6.10
C MET A 18 6.09 -17.20 6.69
N ILE A 19 5.25 -17.35 7.70
CA ILE A 19 4.63 -16.23 8.42
C ILE A 19 5.66 -15.41 9.19
N MET A 20 6.58 -16.09 9.90
CA MET A 20 7.72 -15.43 10.54
C MET A 20 8.53 -14.60 9.54
N ARG A 21 8.83 -15.17 8.37
CA ARG A 21 9.57 -14.47 7.31
C ARG A 21 8.83 -13.23 6.82
N MET A 22 7.53 -13.32 6.60
CA MET A 22 6.72 -12.17 6.17
C MET A 22 6.68 -11.07 7.24
N ARG A 23 6.45 -11.44 8.52
CA ARG A 23 6.49 -10.50 9.66
C ARG A 23 7.83 -9.78 9.75
N LEU A 24 8.93 -10.52 9.64
CA LEU A 24 10.29 -9.98 9.63
C LEU A 24 10.50 -9.00 8.47
N MET A 25 10.06 -9.36 7.26
CA MET A 25 10.18 -8.50 6.09
C MET A 25 9.44 -7.18 6.27
N PHE A 26 8.17 -7.20 6.68
CA PHE A 26 7.41 -5.96 6.93
C PHE A 26 8.01 -5.15 8.08
N GLY A 27 8.44 -5.80 9.15
CA GLY A 27 9.13 -5.15 10.26
C GLY A 27 10.38 -4.39 9.82
N LEU A 28 11.25 -5.04 9.03
CA LEU A 28 12.46 -4.40 8.47
C LEU A 28 12.12 -3.24 7.54
N VAL A 29 11.15 -3.41 6.64
CA VAL A 29 10.69 -2.35 5.73
C VAL A 29 10.24 -1.12 6.51
N ILE A 30 9.47 -1.31 7.58
CA ILE A 30 8.97 -0.22 8.43
C ILE A 30 10.11 0.49 9.14
N VAL A 31 11.08 -0.25 9.71
CA VAL A 31 12.24 0.35 10.36
C VAL A 31 13.04 1.19 9.37
N VAL A 32 13.31 0.68 8.16
CA VAL A 32 14.06 1.41 7.13
C VAL A 32 13.31 2.67 6.69
N LEU A 33 12.02 2.56 6.39
CA LEU A 33 11.17 3.70 6.03
C LEU A 33 11.14 4.75 7.13
N TYR A 34 11.07 4.31 8.39
CA TYR A 34 11.07 5.19 9.53
C TYR A 34 12.39 5.93 9.71
N MET A 35 13.52 5.22 9.62
CA MET A 35 14.85 5.82 9.70
C MET A 35 15.02 6.87 8.59
N TRP A 36 14.56 6.57 7.38
CA TRP A 36 14.56 7.52 6.27
C TRP A 36 13.72 8.77 6.56
N VAL A 37 12.48 8.58 7.00
CA VAL A 37 11.55 9.70 7.24
C VAL A 37 11.97 10.54 8.43
N SER A 38 12.48 9.92 9.50
CA SER A 38 12.99 10.65 10.67
C SER A 38 14.22 11.48 10.30
N LEU A 39 15.19 10.93 9.56
CA LEU A 39 16.35 11.68 9.05
C LEU A 39 15.94 12.86 8.17
N SER A 40 15.04 12.64 7.21
CA SER A 40 14.53 13.73 6.34
C SER A 40 13.71 14.77 7.10
N SER A 41 13.02 14.37 8.18
CA SER A 41 12.28 15.30 9.04
C SER A 41 13.21 16.21 9.85
N LEU A 42 14.35 15.67 10.34
CA LEU A 42 15.36 16.42 11.10
C LEU A 42 16.03 17.49 10.24
N SER A 43 16.28 17.21 8.96
CA SER A 43 16.87 18.20 8.05
C SER A 43 15.97 19.40 7.76
N TYR A 44 14.64 19.24 7.88
CA TYR A 44 13.68 20.26 7.45
C TYR A 44 12.98 20.98 8.60
N SER A 45 12.66 20.25 9.68
CA SER A 45 11.84 20.77 10.78
C SER A 45 12.70 21.09 12.00
N ARG A 46 13.27 22.30 12.06
CA ARG A 46 14.03 22.78 13.22
C ARG A 46 13.20 23.00 14.50
N SER A 47 11.86 23.00 14.47
CA SER A 47 11.07 23.57 15.58
C SER A 47 9.91 22.74 16.17
N LEU A 48 9.75 21.44 15.90
CA LEU A 48 8.62 20.68 16.46
C LEU A 48 9.03 19.30 16.99
N MET A 49 9.41 19.27 18.28
CA MET A 49 9.58 18.01 19.05
C MET A 49 8.32 17.13 18.98
N LEU A 50 7.13 17.76 18.94
CA LEU A 50 5.86 17.05 18.87
C LEU A 50 5.68 16.24 17.56
N SER A 51 6.14 16.76 16.42
CA SER A 51 6.04 16.00 15.16
C SER A 51 6.99 14.81 15.12
N SER A 52 8.18 14.92 15.72
CA SER A 52 9.11 13.80 15.85
C SER A 52 8.52 12.70 16.75
N GLY A 53 7.95 13.09 17.89
CA GLY A 53 7.24 12.15 18.79
C GLY A 53 6.10 11.41 18.09
N LEU A 54 5.26 12.09 17.30
CA LEU A 54 4.18 11.44 16.55
C LEU A 54 4.69 10.49 15.47
N ILE A 55 5.81 10.82 14.82
CA ILE A 55 6.47 9.91 13.87
C ILE A 55 6.93 8.66 14.64
N THR A 56 7.68 8.79 15.75
CA THR A 56 8.13 7.63 16.57
C THR A 56 6.96 6.74 17.01
N LEU A 57 5.87 7.36 17.45
CA LEU A 57 4.74 6.66 18.01
C LEU A 57 3.94 5.95 16.90
N LEU A 58 3.90 6.50 15.68
CA LEU A 58 3.37 5.80 14.51
C LEU A 58 4.19 4.54 14.17
N MET A 59 5.52 4.59 14.29
CA MET A 59 6.40 3.42 14.10
C MET A 59 6.15 2.34 15.15
N VAL A 60 5.98 2.72 16.41
CA VAL A 60 5.70 1.75 17.48
C VAL A 60 4.40 1.00 17.18
N TYR A 61 3.33 1.71 16.82
CA TYR A 61 2.06 1.05 16.50
C TYR A 61 2.10 0.22 15.21
N SER A 62 2.85 0.65 14.19
CA SER A 62 3.02 -0.19 13.01
C SER A 62 3.81 -1.45 13.35
N LEU A 63 4.93 -1.35 14.07
CA LEU A 63 5.67 -2.54 14.51
C LEU A 63 4.85 -3.48 15.40
N LEU A 64 3.99 -2.93 16.27
CA LEU A 64 3.04 -3.74 17.03
C LEU A 64 2.09 -4.50 16.10
N PHE A 65 1.54 -3.84 15.08
CA PHE A 65 0.62 -4.47 14.12
C PHE A 65 1.28 -5.58 13.28
N TYR A 66 2.46 -5.31 12.73
CA TYR A 66 3.13 -6.25 11.81
C TYR A 66 3.95 -7.32 12.55
N GLY A 67 4.46 -7.03 13.74
CA GLY A 67 5.36 -7.90 14.48
C GLY A 67 4.64 -8.88 15.42
N VAL A 68 3.62 -8.42 16.14
CA VAL A 68 3.03 -9.17 17.27
C VAL A 68 2.09 -10.28 16.81
N THR A 69 2.14 -11.45 17.44
CA THR A 69 1.24 -12.58 17.14
C THR A 69 -0.10 -12.45 17.86
N SER A 70 -0.13 -11.90 19.09
CA SER A 70 -1.38 -11.69 19.83
C SER A 70 -2.38 -10.81 19.08
N THR A 71 -3.65 -11.22 19.07
CA THR A 71 -4.74 -10.45 18.46
C THR A 71 -4.97 -9.11 19.12
N ALA A 72 -4.77 -9.02 20.44
CA ALA A 72 -4.78 -7.76 21.16
C ALA A 72 -3.70 -6.80 20.62
N GLY A 73 -2.48 -7.29 20.39
CA GLY A 73 -1.39 -6.50 19.80
C GLY A 73 -1.72 -6.00 18.38
N VAL A 74 -2.33 -6.86 17.56
CA VAL A 74 -2.78 -6.49 16.21
C VAL A 74 -3.89 -5.44 16.27
N LEU A 75 -4.90 -5.58 17.13
CA LEU A 75 -5.96 -4.61 17.33
C LEU A 75 -5.43 -3.25 17.84
N LEU A 76 -4.51 -3.29 18.81
CA LEU A 76 -3.85 -2.09 19.34
C LEU A 76 -3.01 -1.39 18.27
N GLY A 77 -2.24 -2.14 17.49
CA GLY A 77 -1.49 -1.59 16.36
C GLY A 77 -2.40 -0.99 15.29
N TRP A 78 -3.48 -1.69 14.92
CA TRP A 78 -4.45 -1.23 13.92
C TRP A 78 -5.16 0.08 14.31
N SER A 79 -5.63 0.15 15.57
CA SER A 79 -6.29 1.33 16.15
C SER A 79 -5.30 2.48 16.35
N GLY A 80 -4.15 2.19 16.95
CA GLY A 80 -3.10 3.15 17.25
C GLY A 80 -2.59 3.84 15.99
N MET A 81 -2.31 3.10 14.91
CA MET A 81 -1.91 3.70 13.63
C MET A 81 -2.92 4.77 13.16
N GLY A 82 -4.22 4.48 13.18
CA GLY A 82 -5.21 5.46 12.72
C GLY A 82 -5.37 6.66 13.66
N PHE A 83 -5.35 6.43 14.97
CA PHE A 83 -5.41 7.52 15.97
C PHE A 83 -4.25 8.51 15.80
N VAL A 84 -3.04 7.99 15.63
CA VAL A 84 -1.81 8.77 15.53
C VAL A 84 -1.75 9.54 14.22
N THR A 85 -2.21 8.94 13.14
CA THR A 85 -2.36 9.68 11.87
C THR A 85 -3.35 10.84 12.00
N GLY A 86 -4.48 10.66 12.68
CA GLY A 86 -5.40 11.77 12.96
C GLY A 86 -4.73 12.88 13.77
N LEU A 87 -4.06 12.52 14.86
CA LEU A 87 -3.38 13.48 15.75
C LEU A 87 -2.26 14.25 15.02
N SER A 88 -1.56 13.58 14.10
CA SER A 88 -0.53 14.20 13.27
C SER A 88 -1.03 15.30 12.35
N MET A 89 -2.30 15.23 11.93
CA MET A 89 -2.93 16.27 11.15
C MET A 89 -3.23 17.46 12.04
N PHE A 90 -3.73 17.24 13.25
CA PHE A 90 -4.08 18.28 14.22
C PHE A 90 -2.94 19.27 14.50
N VAL A 91 -1.71 18.76 14.66
CA VAL A 91 -0.53 19.56 15.03
C VAL A 91 -0.22 20.69 14.03
N ARG A 92 -0.69 20.59 12.78
CA ARG A 92 -0.50 21.64 11.75
C ARG A 92 -1.77 22.42 11.39
N CYS A 93 -2.86 22.29 12.15
CA CYS A 93 -4.18 22.66 11.63
C CYS A 93 -4.59 24.13 11.72
N SER A 94 -4.83 24.68 10.53
CA SER A 94 -5.95 25.56 10.19
C SER A 94 -7.32 24.88 10.40
N SER A 95 -8.43 25.63 10.35
CA SER A 95 -9.80 25.12 10.59
C SER A 95 -10.18 23.90 9.73
N VAL A 96 -9.74 23.89 8.47
CA VAL A 96 -10.02 22.84 7.48
C VAL A 96 -9.30 21.51 7.79
N GLY A 97 -8.13 21.57 8.44
CA GLY A 97 -7.39 20.37 8.82
C GLY A 97 -8.00 19.62 10.01
N ARG A 98 -8.71 20.33 10.92
CA ARG A 98 -9.43 19.72 12.04
C ARG A 98 -10.57 18.82 11.57
N VAL A 99 -11.25 19.21 10.50
CA VAL A 99 -12.29 18.38 9.87
C VAL A 99 -11.69 17.10 9.30
N SER A 100 -10.55 17.18 8.60
CA SER A 100 -9.88 15.98 8.07
C SER A 100 -9.40 15.03 9.18
N MET A 101 -8.91 15.56 10.30
CA MET A 101 -8.57 14.74 11.47
C MET A 101 -9.77 13.93 11.97
N LEU A 102 -10.90 14.59 12.19
CA LEU A 102 -12.11 13.93 12.69
C LEU A 102 -12.55 12.82 11.74
N TRP A 103 -12.54 13.07 10.42
CA TRP A 103 -12.84 12.05 9.43
C TRP A 103 -11.91 10.83 9.52
N VAL A 104 -10.59 11.05 9.59
CA VAL A 104 -9.60 9.95 9.68
C VAL A 104 -9.77 9.15 10.96
N MET A 105 -10.03 9.83 12.09
CA MET A 105 -10.28 9.17 13.37
C MET A 105 -11.57 8.36 13.36
N CYS A 106 -12.69 8.93 12.89
CA CYS A 106 -13.97 8.24 12.79
C CYS A 106 -13.88 6.98 11.92
N VAL A 107 -13.22 7.09 10.76
CA VAL A 107 -13.01 5.95 9.86
C VAL A 107 -12.14 4.88 10.52
N SER A 108 -11.09 5.28 11.24
CA SER A 108 -10.25 4.34 12.00
C SER A 108 -11.05 3.63 13.09
N VAL A 109 -11.84 4.36 13.89
CA VAL A 109 -12.66 3.80 14.97
C VAL A 109 -13.71 2.83 14.43
N MET A 110 -14.37 3.18 13.32
CA MET A 110 -15.29 2.28 12.63
C MET A 110 -14.58 1.00 12.19
N SER A 111 -13.39 1.10 11.59
CA SER A 111 -12.62 -0.07 11.16
C SER A 111 -12.20 -0.96 12.34
N THR A 112 -11.77 -0.37 13.46
CA THR A 112 -11.39 -1.12 14.67
C THR A 112 -12.59 -1.83 15.28
N TYR A 113 -13.75 -1.17 15.30
CA TYR A 113 -14.96 -1.75 15.85
C TYR A 113 -15.40 -2.97 15.05
N MET A 114 -15.44 -2.87 13.71
CA MET A 114 -15.79 -4.02 12.87
C MET A 114 -14.83 -5.19 13.01
N LEU A 115 -13.52 -4.91 13.10
CA LEU A 115 -12.51 -5.95 13.31
C LEU A 115 -12.62 -6.58 14.71
N LEU A 116 -12.97 -5.79 15.74
CA LEU A 116 -13.22 -6.31 17.08
C LEU A 116 -14.46 -7.21 17.13
N VAL A 117 -15.54 -6.83 16.43
CA VAL A 117 -16.73 -7.69 16.28
C VAL A 117 -16.35 -9.00 15.59
N PHE A 118 -15.55 -8.95 14.53
CA PHE A 118 -15.03 -10.16 13.87
C PHE A 118 -14.25 -11.05 14.84
N VAL A 119 -13.26 -10.50 15.56
CA VAL A 119 -12.45 -11.25 16.52
C VAL A 119 -13.32 -11.88 17.63
N SER A 120 -14.32 -11.14 18.12
CA SER A 120 -15.25 -11.65 19.15
C SER A 120 -16.13 -12.81 18.68
N ARG A 121 -16.39 -12.92 17.38
CA ARG A 121 -17.21 -13.99 16.79
C ARG A 121 -16.39 -15.20 16.37
N CYS A 122 -15.12 -15.00 16.05
CA CYS A 122 -14.28 -16.04 15.46
C CYS A 122 -13.24 -16.62 16.43
N SER A 123 -13.23 -16.22 17.72
CA SER A 123 -12.24 -16.65 18.72
C SER A 123 -10.84 -16.66 18.13
N PHE A 124 -10.46 -15.51 17.58
CA PHE A 124 -9.27 -15.39 16.74
C PHE A 124 -8.03 -15.42 17.63
N ASP A 125 -7.25 -16.49 17.57
CA ASP A 125 -5.85 -16.48 17.98
C ASP A 125 -4.99 -16.80 16.76
N ILE A 126 -4.06 -15.91 16.41
CA ILE A 126 -3.34 -15.99 15.12
C ILE A 126 -2.41 -17.20 15.07
N ASP A 127 -2.01 -17.72 16.24
CA ASP A 127 -1.13 -18.87 16.36
C ASP A 127 -1.89 -20.21 16.30
N ASP A 128 -3.18 -20.26 16.66
CA ASP A 128 -4.02 -21.48 16.65
C ASP A 128 -4.89 -21.63 15.38
N LEU A 129 -4.67 -20.76 14.38
CA LEU A 129 -5.51 -20.63 13.19
C LEU A 129 -5.57 -21.89 12.28
N GLY A 130 -4.62 -22.82 12.44
CA GLY A 130 -4.55 -24.04 11.65
C GLY A 130 -5.62 -25.10 11.97
N LEU A 131 -6.40 -24.91 13.04
CA LEU A 131 -7.41 -25.87 13.51
C LEU A 131 -8.87 -25.45 13.24
N PHE A 132 -9.11 -24.29 12.62
CA PHE A 132 -10.46 -23.72 12.45
C PHE A 132 -11.09 -23.94 11.06
N LEU A 133 -10.59 -24.90 10.28
CA LEU A 133 -11.11 -25.21 8.93
C LEU A 133 -12.55 -25.76 8.89
N ASP A 134 -13.16 -26.07 10.05
CA ASP A 134 -14.44 -26.80 10.12
C ASP A 134 -15.67 -25.99 10.56
N VAL A 135 -15.54 -24.69 10.85
CA VAL A 135 -16.72 -23.87 11.15
C VAL A 135 -17.14 -23.16 9.87
N PRO A 136 -18.37 -23.38 9.33
CA PRO A 136 -18.86 -22.61 8.21
C PRO A 136 -18.94 -21.14 8.64
N TYR A 137 -17.94 -20.35 8.25
CA TYR A 137 -17.95 -18.93 8.49
C TYR A 137 -19.18 -18.36 7.79
N CYS A 138 -20.18 -17.97 8.59
CA CYS A 138 -21.37 -17.32 8.07
C CYS A 138 -20.91 -16.08 7.31
N VAL A 139 -21.46 -15.84 6.11
CA VAL A 139 -21.10 -14.70 5.23
C VAL A 139 -21.03 -13.38 6.00
N SER A 140 -21.87 -13.21 7.02
CA SER A 140 -21.87 -12.08 7.94
C SER A 140 -20.54 -11.86 8.68
N SER A 141 -19.90 -12.91 9.19
CA SER A 141 -18.60 -12.84 9.85
C SER A 141 -17.50 -12.37 8.90
N LEU A 142 -17.50 -12.87 7.66
CA LEU A 142 -16.54 -12.48 6.64
C LEU A 142 -16.74 -11.03 6.19
N MET A 143 -17.96 -10.50 6.21
CA MET A 143 -18.22 -9.08 5.97
C MET A 143 -17.62 -8.18 7.07
N TYR A 144 -17.66 -8.61 8.34
CA TYR A 144 -17.02 -7.87 9.44
C TYR A 144 -15.49 -7.81 9.33
N LEU A 145 -14.87 -8.77 8.63
CA LEU A 145 -13.45 -8.71 8.26
C LEU A 145 -13.21 -7.88 6.99
N LEU A 146 -14.05 -8.05 5.96
CA LEU A 146 -13.83 -7.44 4.66
C LEU A 146 -13.95 -5.91 4.73
N VAL A 147 -14.99 -5.39 5.38
CA VAL A 147 -15.21 -3.94 5.50
C VAL A 147 -14.02 -3.19 6.10
N PRO A 148 -13.44 -3.56 7.27
CA PRO A 148 -12.29 -2.85 7.81
C PRO A 148 -11.05 -2.94 6.93
N VAL A 149 -10.83 -4.08 6.25
CA VAL A 149 -9.78 -4.22 5.25
C VAL A 149 -9.98 -3.21 4.12
N LEU A 150 -11.18 -3.16 3.51
CA LEU A 150 -11.49 -2.23 2.42
C LEU A 150 -11.31 -0.77 2.84
N ILE A 151 -11.67 -0.44 4.08
CA ILE A 151 -11.52 0.90 4.65
C ILE A 151 -10.05 1.32 4.71
N LYS A 152 -9.16 0.54 5.32
CA LYS A 152 -7.73 0.89 5.43
C LYS A 152 -7.00 0.80 4.09
N SER A 153 -7.49 -0.04 3.19
CA SER A 153 -6.81 -0.39 1.92
C SER A 153 -7.23 0.46 0.73
N LEU A 154 -7.95 1.56 0.96
CA LEU A 154 -8.28 2.55 -0.08
C LEU A 154 -9.19 2.02 -1.19
N CYS A 155 -10.05 1.05 -0.91
CA CYS A 155 -11.08 0.68 -1.87
C CYS A 155 -12.10 1.83 -1.99
N PHE A 156 -12.58 2.11 -3.20
CA PHE A 156 -13.71 3.02 -3.43
C PHE A 156 -14.98 2.42 -2.79
N PRO A 157 -15.80 3.19 -2.05
CA PRO A 157 -15.75 4.65 -1.82
C PRO A 157 -14.92 5.09 -0.59
N PHE A 158 -14.30 4.16 0.14
CA PHE A 158 -13.59 4.44 1.40
C PHE A 158 -12.23 5.12 1.22
N SER A 159 -11.73 5.34 0.01
CA SER A 159 -10.42 6.00 -0.23
C SER A 159 -10.36 7.47 0.17
N MET A 160 -11.50 8.11 0.44
CA MET A 160 -11.58 9.55 0.72
C MET A 160 -10.82 10.00 1.98
N TRP A 161 -10.72 9.16 3.03
CA TRP A 161 -9.99 9.53 4.25
C TRP A 161 -8.52 9.81 3.95
N LEU A 162 -7.92 9.09 3.00
CA LEU A 162 -6.54 9.24 2.61
C LEU A 162 -6.31 10.54 1.84
N ILE A 163 -7.25 10.91 0.98
CA ILE A 163 -7.19 12.18 0.26
C ILE A 163 -7.25 13.36 1.23
N MET A 164 -8.08 13.25 2.27
CA MET A 164 -8.13 14.21 3.37
C MET A 164 -6.84 14.22 4.21
N ALA A 165 -6.18 13.06 4.32
CA ALA A 165 -4.91 12.91 5.04
C ALA A 165 -3.74 13.70 4.43
N MET A 166 -3.83 14.07 3.15
CA MET A 166 -2.80 14.83 2.42
C MET A 166 -2.61 16.27 2.91
N ARG A 167 -3.52 16.76 3.76
CA ARG A 167 -3.40 18.04 4.45
C ARG A 167 -2.35 18.01 5.56
N GLY A 168 -1.93 16.82 6.00
CA GLY A 168 -0.84 16.64 6.94
C GLY A 168 0.54 17.06 6.40
N SER A 169 1.55 16.90 7.25
CA SER A 169 2.94 17.11 6.83
C SER A 169 3.36 16.08 5.77
N SER A 170 4.14 16.50 4.77
CA SER A 170 4.57 15.61 3.68
C SER A 170 5.32 14.37 4.18
N TYR A 171 6.09 14.50 5.27
CA TYR A 171 6.82 13.39 5.89
C TYR A 171 5.89 12.34 6.52
N ILE A 172 4.87 12.80 7.26
CA ILE A 172 3.89 11.88 7.85
C ILE A 172 3.02 11.27 6.77
N SER A 173 2.61 12.04 5.75
CA SER A 173 1.96 11.48 4.56
C SER A 173 2.85 10.43 3.87
N GLY A 174 4.17 10.65 3.78
CA GLY A 174 5.11 9.66 3.27
C GLY A 174 5.07 8.34 4.03
N LEU A 175 5.04 8.37 5.36
CA LEU A 175 4.86 7.16 6.16
C LEU A 175 3.49 6.54 5.92
N VAL A 176 2.40 7.29 6.05
CA VAL A 176 1.03 6.78 5.94
C VAL A 176 0.77 6.11 4.60
N HIS A 177 1.22 6.73 3.51
CA HIS A 177 1.03 6.26 2.12
C HIS A 177 2.08 5.24 1.65
N SER A 178 3.07 4.93 2.49
CA SER A 178 4.02 3.83 2.27
C SER A 178 3.48 2.50 2.83
N CYS A 179 4.35 1.57 3.23
CA CYS A 179 3.98 0.27 3.79
C CYS A 179 3.50 0.28 5.26
N THR A 180 3.01 1.41 5.79
CA THR A 180 2.59 1.48 7.21
C THR A 180 1.09 1.28 7.39
N VAL A 181 0.28 2.32 7.20
CA VAL A 181 -1.15 2.31 7.54
C VAL A 181 -1.98 1.70 6.42
N VAL A 182 -1.74 2.17 5.20
CA VAL A 182 -2.53 1.78 4.02
C VAL A 182 -2.34 0.30 3.65
N PHE A 183 -1.15 -0.23 3.95
CA PHE A 183 -0.82 -1.65 3.76
C PHE A 183 -1.35 -2.56 4.88
N GLY A 184 -1.98 -2.01 5.93
CA GLY A 184 -2.44 -2.80 7.07
C GLY A 184 -3.48 -3.84 6.67
N GLY A 185 -4.49 -3.44 5.87
CA GLY A 185 -5.49 -4.37 5.36
C GLY A 185 -4.91 -5.36 4.35
N TYR A 186 -3.92 -4.93 3.57
CA TYR A 186 -3.21 -5.77 2.60
C TYR A 186 -2.47 -6.92 3.29
N TYR A 187 -1.69 -6.59 4.31
CA TYR A 187 -0.98 -7.55 5.13
C TYR A 187 -1.91 -8.53 5.85
N LEU A 188 -3.05 -8.05 6.35
CA LEU A 188 -4.04 -8.91 6.99
C LEU A 188 -4.61 -9.94 6.00
N ILE A 189 -5.00 -9.52 4.78
CA ILE A 189 -5.46 -10.46 3.75
C ILE A 189 -4.35 -11.42 3.31
N ALA A 190 -3.11 -10.94 3.19
CA ALA A 190 -1.97 -11.79 2.88
C ALA A 190 -1.81 -12.89 3.92
N LEU A 191 -1.78 -12.54 5.21
CA LEU A 191 -1.75 -13.50 6.32
C LEU A 191 -2.88 -14.52 6.21
N LEU A 192 -4.12 -14.05 6.11
CA LEU A 192 -5.30 -14.93 6.08
C LEU A 192 -5.32 -15.87 4.86
N ARG A 193 -4.76 -15.44 3.74
CA ARG A 193 -4.54 -16.30 2.56
C ARG A 193 -3.51 -17.38 2.86
N LEU A 194 -2.39 -17.05 3.52
CA LEU A 194 -1.37 -18.03 3.87
C LEU A 194 -1.90 -19.09 4.84
N TYR A 195 -2.77 -18.70 5.77
CA TYR A 195 -3.45 -19.62 6.68
C TYR A 195 -4.62 -20.38 6.05
N ALA A 196 -4.94 -20.15 4.77
CA ALA A 196 -6.07 -20.77 4.06
C ALA A 196 -7.44 -20.59 4.75
N VAL A 197 -7.61 -19.52 5.56
CA VAL A 197 -8.85 -19.26 6.33
C VAL A 197 -9.92 -18.59 5.47
N LEU A 198 -9.51 -17.80 4.48
CA LEU A 198 -10.44 -17.14 3.57
C LEU A 198 -11.04 -18.15 2.59
N SER A 199 -12.37 -18.15 2.49
CA SER A 199 -13.05 -18.95 1.47
C SER A 199 -12.57 -18.56 0.08
N SER A 200 -12.38 -19.56 -0.79
CA SER A 200 -11.96 -19.35 -2.19
C SER A 200 -12.89 -18.38 -2.95
N SER A 201 -14.15 -18.28 -2.53
CA SER A 201 -15.16 -17.36 -3.07
C SER A 201 -14.90 -15.88 -2.77
N LEU A 202 -14.13 -15.53 -1.75
CA LEU A 202 -13.88 -14.13 -1.39
C LEU A 202 -12.80 -13.46 -2.25
N PHE A 203 -11.83 -14.22 -2.74
CA PHE A 203 -10.73 -13.65 -3.53
C PHE A 203 -11.20 -13.06 -4.88
N PRO A 204 -12.12 -13.70 -5.64
CA PRO A 204 -12.71 -13.09 -6.83
C PRO A 204 -13.53 -11.83 -6.52
N LEU A 205 -14.29 -11.82 -5.42
CA LEU A 205 -15.03 -10.63 -5.01
C LEU A 205 -14.08 -9.48 -4.69
N LEU A 206 -13.03 -9.76 -3.92
CA LEU A 206 -12.00 -8.78 -3.57
C LEU A 206 -11.28 -8.25 -4.81
N SER A 207 -10.95 -9.11 -5.78
CA SER A 207 -10.29 -8.67 -7.02
C SER A 207 -11.19 -7.75 -7.85
N ILE A 208 -12.48 -8.08 -7.99
CA ILE A 208 -13.45 -7.24 -8.71
C ILE A 208 -13.58 -5.86 -8.05
N LEU A 209 -13.69 -5.81 -6.71
CA LEU A 209 -13.76 -4.55 -5.96
C LEU A 209 -12.48 -3.72 -6.12
N MET A 210 -11.31 -4.35 -6.09
CA MET A 210 -10.03 -3.64 -6.20
C MET A 210 -9.76 -3.15 -7.62
N VAL A 211 -10.08 -3.95 -8.65
CA VAL A 211 -9.94 -3.55 -10.06
C VAL A 211 -10.92 -2.44 -10.43
N SER A 212 -12.19 -2.54 -10.01
CA SER A 212 -13.16 -1.45 -10.22
C SER A 212 -12.77 -0.17 -9.47
N SER A 213 -12.24 -0.31 -8.26
CA SER A 213 -11.71 0.84 -7.53
C SER A 213 -10.46 1.44 -8.20
N LEU A 214 -9.59 0.61 -8.77
CA LEU A 214 -8.40 1.06 -9.52
C LEU A 214 -8.78 1.89 -10.74
N SER A 215 -9.79 1.46 -11.52
CA SER A 215 -10.24 2.22 -12.69
C SER A 215 -10.84 3.56 -12.28
N LEU A 216 -11.66 3.60 -11.23
CA LEU A 216 -12.22 4.85 -10.69
C LEU A 216 -11.12 5.80 -10.20
N HIS A 217 -10.12 5.31 -9.46
CA HIS A 217 -9.00 6.14 -9.02
C HIS A 217 -8.15 6.65 -10.18
N SER A 218 -8.03 5.87 -11.26
CA SER A 218 -7.33 6.31 -12.48
C SER A 218 -8.06 7.47 -13.14
N CYS A 219 -9.39 7.42 -13.23
CA CYS A 219 -10.18 8.56 -13.68
C CYS A 219 -9.99 9.78 -12.77
N LEU A 220 -10.07 9.62 -11.45
CA LEU A 220 -9.90 10.72 -10.49
C LEU A 220 -8.49 11.33 -10.52
N LEU A 221 -7.46 10.51 -10.74
CA LEU A 221 -6.08 10.95 -10.94
C LEU A 221 -6.00 11.91 -12.14
N LEU A 222 -6.63 11.54 -13.27
CA LEU A 222 -6.66 12.37 -14.47
C LEU A 222 -7.33 13.72 -14.22
N TYR A 223 -8.35 13.81 -13.36
CA TYR A 223 -8.98 15.11 -13.04
C TYR A 223 -8.25 15.90 -11.94
N SER A 224 -7.28 15.32 -11.24
CA SER A 224 -6.61 15.97 -10.13
C SER A 224 -5.58 17.02 -10.59
N SER A 225 -5.68 18.25 -10.07
CA SER A 225 -4.77 19.36 -10.38
C SER A 225 -3.67 19.58 -9.34
N SER A 226 -3.88 19.12 -8.10
CA SER A 226 -2.91 19.29 -7.01
C SER A 226 -1.87 18.17 -7.01
N ARG A 227 -0.58 18.54 -6.97
CA ARG A 227 0.56 17.60 -6.91
C ARG A 227 0.42 16.57 -5.78
N LYS A 228 -0.06 16.99 -4.60
CA LYS A 228 -0.34 16.08 -3.50
C LYS A 228 -1.45 15.12 -3.88
N LEU A 229 -2.57 15.59 -4.39
CA LEU A 229 -3.68 14.72 -4.80
C LEU A 229 -3.25 13.68 -5.85
N VAL A 230 -2.39 14.06 -6.79
CA VAL A 230 -1.80 13.13 -7.76
C VAL A 230 -1.05 12.00 -7.07
N LEU A 231 -0.19 12.31 -6.09
CA LEU A 231 0.50 11.30 -5.29
C LEU A 231 -0.47 10.42 -4.49
N GLY A 232 -1.53 11.01 -3.94
CA GLY A 232 -2.58 10.32 -3.18
C GLY A 232 -3.36 9.33 -4.03
N TYR A 233 -3.93 9.75 -5.15
CA TYR A 233 -4.63 8.85 -6.07
C TYR A 233 -3.67 7.80 -6.66
N GLY A 234 -2.43 8.18 -6.94
CA GLY A 234 -1.39 7.24 -7.36
C GLY A 234 -1.05 6.20 -6.29
N THR A 235 -1.32 6.45 -4.99
CA THR A 235 -1.21 5.42 -3.94
C THR A 235 -2.43 4.52 -3.90
N CYS A 236 -3.64 5.05 -4.12
CA CYS A 236 -4.85 4.23 -4.21
C CYS A 236 -4.76 3.23 -5.37
N ILE A 237 -4.31 3.68 -6.55
CA ILE A 237 -4.13 2.82 -7.74
C ILE A 237 -3.15 1.69 -7.44
N SER A 238 -1.98 2.00 -6.89
CA SER A 238 -0.95 1.01 -6.66
C SER A 238 -1.31 0.00 -5.57
N VAL A 239 -1.99 0.44 -4.51
CA VAL A 239 -2.46 -0.46 -3.45
C VAL A 239 -3.52 -1.40 -4.01
N ASN A 240 -4.50 -0.89 -4.73
CA ASN A 240 -5.52 -1.72 -5.38
C ASN A 240 -4.91 -2.74 -6.36
N ALA A 241 -3.88 -2.33 -7.11
CA ALA A 241 -3.12 -3.24 -7.98
C ALA A 241 -2.37 -4.32 -7.18
N SER A 242 -1.80 -3.98 -6.03
CA SER A 242 -1.14 -4.97 -5.17
C SER A 242 -2.12 -6.03 -4.64
N PHE A 243 -3.37 -5.63 -4.35
CA PHE A 243 -4.43 -6.56 -3.96
C PHE A 243 -4.87 -7.48 -5.09
N SER A 244 -5.08 -6.94 -6.30
CA SER A 244 -5.47 -7.77 -7.45
C SER A 244 -4.36 -8.75 -7.81
N LEU A 245 -3.09 -8.34 -7.75
CA LEU A 245 -1.94 -9.22 -7.92
C LEU A 245 -1.85 -10.27 -6.80
N LEU A 246 -2.12 -9.90 -5.55
CA LEU A 246 -2.13 -10.85 -4.44
C LEU A 246 -3.18 -11.94 -4.63
N VAL A 247 -4.33 -11.64 -5.25
CA VAL A 247 -5.35 -12.65 -5.61
C VAL A 247 -4.80 -13.65 -6.62
N TRP A 248 -4.03 -13.19 -7.60
CA TRP A 248 -3.45 -14.05 -8.62
C TRP A 248 -2.27 -14.87 -8.09
N ASP A 249 -1.28 -14.21 -7.49
CA ASP A 249 -0.11 -14.83 -6.87
C ASP A 249 0.35 -14.01 -5.64
N PRO A 250 0.36 -14.61 -4.45
CA PRO A 250 0.69 -13.91 -3.21
C PRO A 250 2.13 -13.37 -3.22
N SER A 251 3.09 -14.05 -3.86
CA SER A 251 4.49 -13.65 -3.85
C SER A 251 4.69 -12.34 -4.61
N TYR A 252 4.07 -12.22 -5.79
CA TYR A 252 4.17 -11.02 -6.61
C TYR A 252 3.42 -9.84 -6.00
N GLY A 253 2.22 -10.08 -5.48
CA GLY A 253 1.49 -9.05 -4.76
C GLY A 253 2.35 -8.46 -3.64
N LEU A 254 2.97 -9.32 -2.82
CA LEU A 254 3.74 -8.91 -1.64
C LEU A 254 4.96 -8.08 -2.05
N LEU A 255 5.72 -8.55 -3.03
CA LEU A 255 6.89 -7.86 -3.55
C LEU A 255 6.54 -6.50 -4.16
N TYR A 256 5.51 -6.45 -5.01
CA TYR A 256 5.04 -5.22 -5.62
C TYR A 256 4.58 -4.21 -4.56
N GLY A 257 3.85 -4.70 -3.55
CA GLY A 257 3.39 -3.91 -2.41
C GLY A 257 4.53 -3.27 -1.62
N ILE A 258 5.52 -4.07 -1.23
CA ILE A 258 6.72 -3.59 -0.51
C ILE A 258 7.46 -2.54 -1.34
N PHE A 259 7.66 -2.83 -2.63
CA PHE A 259 8.37 -1.94 -3.52
C PHE A 259 7.66 -0.57 -3.66
N GLN A 260 6.33 -0.61 -3.86
CA GLN A 260 5.54 0.61 -3.91
C GLN A 260 5.62 1.41 -2.60
N GLY A 261 5.63 0.74 -1.45
CA GLY A 261 5.78 1.43 -0.17
C GLY A 261 7.07 2.26 -0.09
N PHE A 262 8.21 1.67 -0.48
CA PHE A 262 9.47 2.39 -0.57
C PHE A 262 9.39 3.57 -1.53
N LEU A 263 8.86 3.34 -2.73
CA LEU A 263 8.78 4.37 -3.75
C LEU A 263 7.92 5.55 -3.32
N LYS A 264 6.78 5.30 -2.69
CA LYS A 264 5.89 6.36 -2.21
C LYS A 264 6.51 7.09 -1.02
N GLY A 265 7.05 6.36 -0.04
CA GLY A 265 7.79 6.97 1.08
C GLY A 265 8.87 7.93 0.60
N TYR A 266 9.62 7.49 -0.42
CA TYR A 266 10.60 8.33 -1.10
C TYR A 266 9.98 9.57 -1.77
N LEU A 267 9.01 9.40 -2.67
CA LEU A 267 8.38 10.52 -3.41
C LEU A 267 7.80 11.60 -2.48
N PHE A 268 7.20 11.20 -1.36
CA PHE A 268 6.69 12.14 -0.36
C PHE A 268 7.80 12.87 0.40
N SER A 269 8.92 12.20 0.69
CA SER A 269 10.09 12.84 1.29
C SER A 269 10.71 13.89 0.34
N VAL A 270 10.81 13.59 -0.95
CA VAL A 270 11.28 14.55 -1.97
C VAL A 270 10.30 15.71 -2.11
N TYR A 271 8.99 15.44 -2.16
CA TYR A 271 7.98 16.51 -2.16
C TYR A 271 8.07 17.40 -0.91
N GLY A 272 8.40 16.82 0.25
CA GLY A 272 8.63 17.56 1.48
C GLY A 272 9.89 18.43 1.45
N CYS A 273 10.96 17.96 0.79
CA CYS A 273 12.23 18.65 0.70
C CYS A 273 12.31 19.69 -0.44
N SER A 274 11.59 19.47 -1.54
CA SER A 274 11.68 20.26 -2.77
C SER A 274 10.32 20.88 -3.10
N SER A 275 10.28 22.21 -3.22
CA SER A 275 9.20 22.93 -3.89
C SER A 275 9.19 22.75 -5.43
N SER A 276 10.19 22.06 -5.99
CA SER A 276 10.48 22.02 -7.43
C SER A 276 9.56 21.08 -8.24
N PRO A 277 9.36 21.35 -9.56
CA PRO A 277 8.51 20.58 -10.46
C PRO A 277 9.02 19.16 -10.79
N ILE A 278 10.27 18.83 -10.47
CA ILE A 278 10.92 17.54 -10.78
C ILE A 278 10.20 16.36 -10.12
N VAL A 279 9.60 16.56 -8.94
CA VAL A 279 8.87 15.51 -8.20
C VAL A 279 7.63 15.03 -8.97
N LEU A 280 7.01 15.92 -9.75
CA LEU A 280 5.83 15.59 -10.55
C LEU A 280 6.21 14.63 -11.69
N ALA A 281 7.32 14.91 -12.38
CA ALA A 281 7.83 14.06 -13.46
C ALA A 281 8.19 12.65 -12.97
N VAL A 282 8.84 12.53 -11.80
CA VAL A 282 9.19 11.22 -11.21
C VAL A 282 7.95 10.46 -10.73
N SER A 283 6.96 11.17 -10.17
CA SER A 283 5.70 10.53 -9.73
C SER A 283 4.87 9.98 -10.90
N MET A 284 4.91 10.63 -12.07
CA MET A 284 4.24 10.15 -13.28
C MET A 284 4.98 8.96 -13.91
N PHE A 285 6.31 8.94 -13.84
CA PHE A 285 7.13 7.79 -14.28
C PHE A 285 6.89 6.51 -13.45
N SER A 286 6.47 6.64 -12.19
CA SER A 286 6.21 5.47 -11.32
C SER A 286 4.93 4.68 -11.64
N LEU A 287 4.13 5.14 -12.61
CA LEU A 287 2.79 4.61 -12.89
C LEU A 287 2.69 3.74 -14.16
N SER A 288 3.81 3.22 -14.68
CA SER A 288 4.01 2.34 -15.87
C SER A 288 4.83 3.03 -16.97
N ILE A 289 5.81 2.34 -17.55
CA ILE A 289 6.84 2.85 -18.51
C ILE A 289 6.49 2.38 -19.96
N PRO A 290 6.93 3.01 -21.10
CA PRO A 290 7.97 4.06 -21.34
C PRO A 290 7.58 5.29 -22.21
N GLY A 291 8.40 6.36 -22.12
CA GLY A 291 8.88 7.10 -23.31
C GLY A 291 8.68 8.62 -23.37
N SER A 292 9.79 9.37 -23.44
CA SER A 292 9.97 10.79 -23.82
C SER A 292 9.42 11.89 -22.88
N LEU A 293 10.32 12.57 -22.15
CA LEU A 293 10.67 13.97 -22.40
C LEU A 293 11.86 14.37 -21.52
N LEU A 294 13.05 14.18 -22.08
CA LEU A 294 14.30 14.80 -21.60
C LEU A 294 14.41 16.10 -22.38
N TYR A 295 13.99 17.24 -21.85
CA TYR A 295 14.63 18.52 -22.16
C TYR A 295 14.24 19.60 -21.15
N ARG A 296 15.26 20.36 -20.74
CA ARG A 296 15.30 21.49 -19.79
C ARG A 296 15.25 21.17 -18.30
N LEU A 297 16.44 20.88 -17.76
CA LEU A 297 16.82 21.25 -16.41
C LEU A 297 18.24 21.84 -16.45
N GLU A 298 18.36 23.15 -16.21
CA GLU A 298 19.63 23.79 -15.89
C GLU A 298 19.77 23.93 -14.36
N ALA A 299 20.83 23.28 -13.84
CA ALA A 299 21.50 23.45 -12.53
C ALA A 299 20.75 23.09 -11.22
N PRO A 300 21.48 22.78 -10.12
CA PRO A 300 22.59 21.85 -9.95
C PRO A 300 22.23 20.78 -8.89
N PHE A 301 22.06 19.52 -9.29
CA PHE A 301 21.75 18.39 -8.38
C PHE A 301 22.49 17.11 -8.84
N SER A 302 23.81 17.20 -8.99
CA SER A 302 24.63 16.17 -9.65
C SER A 302 24.85 14.87 -8.86
N LEU A 303 24.59 14.84 -7.54
CA LEU A 303 24.79 13.63 -6.73
C LEU A 303 23.49 12.92 -6.29
N GLY A 304 22.35 13.59 -6.37
CA GLY A 304 21.06 12.97 -6.03
C GLY A 304 20.45 12.22 -7.21
N PHE A 305 20.41 12.82 -8.40
CA PHE A 305 19.56 12.33 -9.48
C PHE A 305 20.03 10.97 -10.05
N THR A 306 21.33 10.70 -10.05
CA THR A 306 21.90 9.44 -10.55
C THR A 306 21.61 8.27 -9.63
N GLY A 307 21.67 8.44 -8.30
CA GLY A 307 21.34 7.36 -7.36
C GLY A 307 19.85 7.04 -7.28
N HIS A 308 18.98 8.05 -7.42
CA HIS A 308 17.54 7.90 -7.24
C HIS A 308 16.81 7.39 -8.49
N SER A 309 17.29 7.73 -9.69
CA SER A 309 16.85 7.09 -10.93
C SER A 309 17.35 5.65 -11.05
N TRP A 310 18.54 5.34 -10.49
CA TRP A 310 19.09 3.98 -10.41
C TRP A 310 18.28 3.03 -9.54
N LEU A 311 17.79 3.46 -8.38
CA LEU A 311 16.95 2.62 -7.51
C LEU A 311 15.59 2.29 -8.16
N LEU A 312 15.00 3.26 -8.85
CA LEU A 312 13.80 3.08 -9.65
C LEU A 312 14.05 2.13 -10.82
N TRP A 313 15.17 2.26 -11.53
CA TRP A 313 15.54 1.35 -12.61
C TRP A 313 15.88 -0.06 -12.12
N LEU A 314 16.62 -0.21 -11.02
CA LEU A 314 16.94 -1.51 -10.43
C LEU A 314 15.68 -2.23 -9.98
N SER A 315 14.69 -1.50 -9.49
CA SER A 315 13.43 -2.08 -9.03
C SER A 315 12.49 -2.49 -10.16
N THR A 316 12.40 -1.70 -11.24
CA THR A 316 11.62 -2.07 -12.43
C THR A 316 12.31 -3.22 -13.17
N LEU A 317 13.64 -3.20 -13.24
CA LEU A 317 14.46 -4.32 -13.73
C LEU A 317 14.28 -5.57 -12.86
N TYR A 318 14.26 -5.45 -11.52
CA TYR A 318 14.03 -6.56 -10.61
C TYR A 318 12.63 -7.15 -10.78
N ILE A 319 11.59 -6.32 -10.90
CA ILE A 319 10.22 -6.78 -11.17
C ILE A 319 10.14 -7.48 -12.53
N TYR A 320 10.78 -6.93 -13.57
CA TYR A 320 10.85 -7.54 -14.89
C TYR A 320 11.60 -8.89 -14.89
N VAL A 321 12.73 -8.98 -14.18
CA VAL A 321 13.53 -10.20 -14.03
C VAL A 321 12.79 -11.24 -13.19
N CYS A 322 12.09 -10.85 -12.12
CA CYS A 322 11.25 -11.76 -11.33
C CYS A 322 10.05 -12.27 -12.14
N MET A 323 9.42 -11.41 -12.94
CA MET A 323 8.35 -11.79 -13.86
C MET A 323 8.87 -12.80 -14.90
N SER A 324 10.01 -12.54 -15.54
CA SER A 324 10.54 -13.42 -16.59
C SER A 324 11.04 -14.78 -16.07
N PHE A 325 11.70 -14.81 -14.90
CA PHE A 325 12.23 -16.07 -14.35
C PHE A 325 11.18 -16.98 -13.73
N THR A 326 10.18 -16.43 -13.04
CA THR A 326 9.21 -17.28 -12.31
C THR A 326 8.04 -17.72 -13.18
N LEU A 327 7.66 -16.92 -14.19
CA LEU A 327 6.72 -17.36 -15.25
C LEU A 327 7.26 -18.60 -15.99
N SER A 328 8.58 -18.77 -16.10
CA SER A 328 9.17 -19.96 -16.71
C SER A 328 8.99 -21.24 -15.89
N LYS A 329 8.80 -21.12 -14.56
CA LYS A 329 8.80 -22.28 -13.64
C LYS A 329 7.42 -22.78 -13.20
N SER A 330 6.34 -21.97 -13.30
CA SER A 330 5.07 -22.32 -12.64
C SER A 330 3.86 -22.61 -13.54
N TYR A 331 3.97 -22.60 -14.87
CA TYR A 331 2.81 -22.86 -15.75
C TYR A 331 3.14 -23.59 -17.05
N ASP A 332 3.01 -24.92 -17.04
CA ASP A 332 2.67 -25.71 -18.22
C ASP A 332 1.16 -25.99 -18.20
N SER A 333 0.34 -25.08 -18.74
CA SER A 333 -0.98 -25.42 -19.31
C SER A 333 -1.64 -24.20 -19.96
N VAL A 334 -1.70 -24.21 -21.30
CA VAL A 334 -2.75 -23.76 -22.25
C VAL A 334 -3.36 -22.34 -22.13
N ASN A 335 -3.48 -21.70 -20.96
CA ASN A 335 -4.09 -20.37 -20.80
C ASN A 335 -3.09 -19.19 -20.83
N ARG A 336 -1.82 -19.48 -21.17
CA ARG A 336 -0.70 -18.52 -21.11
C ARG A 336 -0.79 -17.40 -22.15
N SER A 337 -1.42 -17.61 -23.30
CA SER A 337 -1.42 -16.65 -24.41
C SER A 337 -2.61 -15.69 -24.41
N VAL A 338 -3.81 -16.19 -24.08
CA VAL A 338 -5.05 -15.39 -24.16
C VAL A 338 -5.12 -14.37 -23.02
N VAL A 339 -4.84 -14.81 -21.78
CA VAL A 339 -4.92 -13.94 -20.60
C VAL A 339 -3.75 -12.95 -20.54
N MET A 340 -2.54 -13.37 -20.95
CA MET A 340 -1.40 -12.45 -21.09
C MET A 340 -1.67 -11.39 -22.15
N ASN A 341 -2.27 -11.74 -23.29
CA ASN A 341 -2.61 -10.73 -24.29
C ASN A 341 -3.67 -9.76 -23.75
N GLU A 342 -4.77 -10.22 -23.16
CA GLU A 342 -5.83 -9.29 -22.74
C GLU A 342 -5.45 -8.42 -21.53
N VAL A 343 -4.78 -8.98 -20.53
CA VAL A 343 -4.38 -8.21 -19.34
C VAL A 343 -3.18 -7.32 -19.64
N SER A 344 -2.19 -7.78 -20.41
CA SER A 344 -1.08 -6.91 -20.82
C SER A 344 -1.56 -5.81 -21.77
N THR A 345 -2.45 -6.09 -22.71
CA THR A 345 -3.02 -5.05 -23.59
C THR A 345 -3.93 -4.10 -22.84
N PHE A 346 -4.66 -4.55 -21.81
CA PHE A 346 -5.44 -3.66 -20.95
C PHE A 346 -4.54 -2.75 -20.11
N ILE A 347 -3.49 -3.29 -19.49
CA ILE A 347 -2.55 -2.52 -18.66
C ILE A 347 -1.70 -1.58 -19.54
N LEU A 348 -1.24 -2.05 -20.71
CA LEU A 348 -0.53 -1.22 -21.70
C LEU A 348 -1.46 -0.17 -22.31
N GLY A 349 -2.70 -0.51 -22.60
CA GLY A 349 -3.71 0.41 -23.12
C GLY A 349 -4.06 1.50 -22.11
N LEU A 350 -4.23 1.14 -20.84
CA LEU A 350 -4.41 2.09 -19.75
C LEU A 350 -3.17 2.95 -19.56
N GLY A 351 -1.96 2.36 -19.61
CA GLY A 351 -0.69 3.07 -19.52
C GLY A 351 -0.49 4.08 -20.65
N LEU A 352 -0.77 3.69 -21.90
CA LEU A 352 -0.66 4.55 -23.08
C LEU A 352 -1.72 5.66 -23.09
N LEU A 353 -2.94 5.36 -22.65
CA LEU A 353 -4.01 6.36 -22.50
C LEU A 353 -3.64 7.39 -21.42
N LEU A 354 -3.09 6.94 -20.29
CA LEU A 354 -2.60 7.81 -19.22
C LEU A 354 -1.44 8.67 -19.72
N MET A 355 -0.50 8.11 -20.50
CA MET A 355 0.59 8.87 -21.13
C MET A 355 0.06 9.94 -22.10
N PHE A 356 -0.84 9.57 -23.03
CA PHE A 356 -1.39 10.50 -24.02
C PHE A 356 -2.18 11.66 -23.38
N VAL A 357 -2.94 11.38 -22.32
CA VAL A 357 -3.70 12.41 -21.60
C VAL A 357 -2.79 13.32 -20.78
N THR A 358 -1.70 12.78 -20.19
CA THR A 358 -0.71 13.63 -19.50
C THR A 358 0.10 14.50 -20.46
N TRP A 359 0.47 13.97 -21.63
CA TRP A 359 1.15 14.70 -22.69
C TRP A 359 0.32 15.89 -23.20
N SER A 360 -0.95 15.65 -23.55
CA SER A 360 -1.83 16.71 -24.09
C SER A 360 -2.09 17.86 -23.11
N ARG A 361 -2.02 17.62 -21.79
CA ARG A 361 -2.13 18.68 -20.78
C ARG A 361 -0.87 19.50 -20.59
N VAL A 362 0.30 18.90 -20.79
CA VAL A 362 1.58 19.63 -20.75
C VAL A 362 1.68 20.57 -21.95
N GLU A 363 1.26 20.13 -23.14
CA GLU A 363 1.22 20.98 -24.34
C GLU A 363 0.10 22.04 -24.28
N GLY A 364 -1.09 21.69 -23.78
CA GLY A 364 -2.20 22.64 -23.62
C GLY A 364 -1.93 23.75 -22.59
N GLY A 365 -1.11 23.48 -21.57
CA GLY A 365 -0.68 24.49 -20.60
C GLY A 365 0.42 25.43 -21.12
N ALA A 366 1.20 24.99 -22.12
CA ALA A 366 2.26 25.79 -22.72
C ALA A 366 1.73 26.82 -23.75
N LEU A 367 0.54 26.60 -24.31
CA LEU A 367 -0.10 27.50 -25.30
C LEU A 367 -1.02 28.57 -24.67
N GLY A 368 -1.21 28.56 -23.35
CA GLY A 368 -2.04 29.55 -22.63
C GLY A 368 -1.27 30.74 -22.03
N PHE A 369 0.04 30.81 -22.25
CA PHE A 369 0.90 31.93 -21.88
C PHE A 369 1.81 32.27 -23.06
N ALA A 370 1.22 32.75 -24.15
CA ALA A 370 1.88 33.52 -25.18
C ALA A 370 1.00 34.74 -25.51
#